data_AF-A0A834VRE8-F1
#
_entry.id   AF-A0A834VRE8-F1
#
_cell.length_a   1.000
_cell.length_b   1.000
_cell.length_c   1.000
_cell.angle_alpha   90.00
_cell.angle_beta   90.00
_cell.angle_gamma   90.00
#
_symmetry.space_group_name_H-M   'P 1'
#
loop_
_entity.id
_entity.type
_entity.pdbx_description
1 polymer ?
#
loop_
_entity_poly.entity_id
_entity_poly.type
_entity_poly.pdbx_seq_one_letter_code
_entity_poly.pdbx_strand_id
1 'polypeptide(L)'
;MSVDSTKKSFQATGAWPMDVELEPAAQNFDAAVEAKQLSVALHSLQAQNSLLHDENDSLRAALNAKKKHQKQSCKLDLQQRNEYHGGAVFWSPRKIREARAREAVKQREDEAAQHQKTEMREPIGR
;
A
#
# COMPACT_ATOMS: atom_id res chain seq x y z
N MET A 1 60.12 -30.52 31.64
CA MET A 1 59.18 -29.85 32.57
C MET A 1 58.84 -30.85 33.65
N SER A 2 59.19 -30.57 34.92
CA SER A 2 59.09 -31.53 36.02
C SER A 2 57.69 -31.55 36.64
N VAL A 3 57.17 -32.75 36.91
CA VAL A 3 55.87 -33.04 37.57
C VAL A 3 55.70 -32.35 38.93
N ASP A 4 56.79 -31.95 39.56
CA ASP A 4 56.77 -31.23 40.83
C ASP A 4 56.28 -29.78 40.70
N SER A 5 56.44 -29.17 39.52
CA SER A 5 55.96 -27.81 39.28
C SER A 5 54.44 -27.76 39.21
N THR A 6 53.81 -28.83 38.69
CA THR A 6 52.36 -28.98 38.57
C THR A 6 51.68 -29.29 39.91
N LYS A 7 52.35 -30.02 40.81
CA LYS A 7 51.82 -30.25 42.17
C LYS A 7 51.89 -29.00 43.05
N LYS A 8 52.90 -28.16 42.87
CA LYS A 8 53.06 -26.90 43.64
C LYS A 8 52.00 -25.86 43.29
N SER A 9 51.59 -25.75 42.03
CA SER A 9 50.50 -24.85 41.63
C SER A 9 49.14 -25.28 42.18
N PHE A 10 48.93 -26.60 42.38
CA PHE A 10 47.70 -27.14 42.95
C PHE A 10 47.53 -26.79 44.44
N GLN A 11 48.60 -26.91 45.24
CA GLN A 11 48.57 -26.57 46.67
C GLN A 11 48.42 -25.08 46.96
N ALA A 12 48.81 -24.19 46.04
CA ALA A 12 48.77 -22.75 46.24
C ALA A 12 47.41 -22.10 45.94
N THR A 13 46.62 -22.69 45.04
CA THR A 13 45.42 -22.00 44.48
C THR A 13 44.16 -22.87 44.51
N GLY A 14 44.26 -24.18 44.74
CA GLY A 14 43.10 -25.07 44.92
C GLY A 14 42.19 -25.25 43.69
N ALA A 15 42.49 -24.60 42.56
CA ALA A 15 41.72 -24.65 41.33
C ALA A 15 42.37 -25.59 40.31
N TRP A 16 41.57 -26.44 39.66
CA TRP A 16 42.05 -27.23 38.53
C TRP A 16 42.29 -26.30 37.33
N PRO A 17 43.31 -26.54 36.48
CA PRO A 17 43.50 -25.76 35.26
C PRO A 17 42.35 -25.89 34.25
N MET A 18 41.40 -26.82 34.48
CA MET A 18 40.15 -26.94 33.72
C MET A 18 39.02 -26.04 34.25
N ASP A 19 39.20 -25.38 35.40
CA ASP A 19 38.21 -24.47 36.01
C ASP A 19 38.37 -23.03 35.52
N VAL A 20 39.16 -22.79 34.45
CA VAL A 20 39.18 -21.51 33.74
C VAL A 20 37.88 -21.40 32.94
N GLU A 21 36.86 -20.82 33.60
CA GLU A 21 35.74 -20.08 33.01
C GLU A 21 35.17 -20.69 31.72
N LEU A 22 34.44 -21.80 31.88
CA LEU A 22 33.61 -22.39 30.84
C LEU A 22 32.25 -21.66 30.71
N GLU A 23 32.23 -20.32 30.81
CA GLU A 23 31.00 -19.51 30.89
C GLU A 23 31.02 -18.18 30.08
N PRO A 24 31.59 -18.16 28.85
CA PRO A 24 31.11 -17.16 27.86
C PRO A 24 30.64 -17.76 26.52
N ALA A 25 30.88 -19.05 26.24
CA ALA A 25 30.60 -19.60 24.90
C ALA A 25 29.10 -19.88 24.65
N ALA A 26 28.35 -20.32 25.67
CA ALA A 26 26.94 -20.68 25.52
C ALA A 26 26.06 -19.46 25.21
N GLN A 27 26.24 -18.36 25.96
CA GLN A 27 25.47 -17.11 25.76
C GLN A 27 25.67 -16.50 24.37
N ASN A 28 26.87 -16.63 23.80
CA ASN A 28 27.16 -16.14 22.45
C ASN A 28 26.52 -16.99 21.35
N PHE A 29 26.31 -18.29 21.59
CA PHE A 29 25.64 -19.16 20.63
C PHE A 29 24.14 -18.86 20.54
N ASP A 30 23.47 -18.69 21.68
CA ASP A 30 22.05 -18.36 21.74
C ASP A 30 21.76 -17.00 21.11
N ALA A 31 22.56 -15.97 21.43
CA ALA A 31 22.46 -14.65 20.80
C ALA A 31 22.67 -14.70 19.26
N ALA A 32 23.58 -15.56 18.78
CA ALA A 32 23.81 -15.74 17.34
C ALA A 32 22.64 -16.47 16.64
N VAL A 33 21.97 -17.39 17.32
CA VAL A 33 20.78 -18.07 16.81
C VAL A 33 19.60 -17.10 16.75
N GLU A 34 19.39 -16.31 17.80
CA GLU A 34 18.35 -15.27 17.84
C GLU A 34 18.57 -14.22 16.74
N ALA A 35 19.80 -13.74 16.55
CA ALA A 35 20.11 -12.78 15.48
C ALA A 35 19.80 -13.34 14.08
N LYS A 36 20.07 -14.62 13.84
CA LYS A 36 19.71 -15.29 12.58
C LYS A 36 18.18 -15.37 12.42
N GLN A 37 17.46 -15.74 13.46
CA GLN A 37 16.00 -15.78 13.43
C GLN A 37 15.39 -14.41 13.14
N LEU A 38 15.91 -13.36 13.76
CA LEU A 38 15.51 -11.97 13.50
C LEU A 38 15.81 -11.55 12.06
N SER A 39 16.98 -11.92 11.51
CA SER A 39 17.31 -11.61 10.12
C SER A 39 16.34 -12.27 9.13
N VAL A 40 15.96 -13.52 9.38
CA VAL A 40 14.99 -14.25 8.54
C VAL A 40 13.61 -13.61 8.64
N ALA A 41 13.17 -13.24 9.85
CA ALA A 41 11.91 -12.53 10.05
C ALA A 41 11.90 -11.16 9.37
N LEU A 42 13.01 -10.43 9.42
CA LEU A 42 13.13 -9.14 8.74
C LEU A 42 13.05 -9.30 7.22
N HIS A 43 13.77 -10.28 6.66
CA HIS A 43 13.70 -10.56 5.23
C HIS A 43 12.30 -10.99 4.77
N SER A 44 11.61 -11.81 5.55
CA SER A 44 10.24 -12.23 5.22
C SER A 44 9.26 -11.05 5.27
N LEU A 45 9.38 -10.17 6.28
CA LEU A 45 8.58 -8.95 6.37
C LEU A 45 8.90 -7.98 5.23
N GLN A 46 10.17 -7.83 4.85
CA GLN A 46 10.58 -6.98 3.72
C GLN A 46 9.96 -7.48 2.40
N ALA A 47 9.99 -8.79 2.16
CA ALA A 47 9.37 -9.39 0.99
C ALA A 47 7.84 -9.18 0.98
N GLN A 48 7.18 -9.39 2.12
CA GLN A 48 5.73 -9.15 2.25
C GLN A 48 5.37 -7.68 2.03
N ASN A 49 6.15 -6.76 2.58
CA ASN A 49 5.89 -5.32 2.44
C ASN A 49 6.05 -4.87 0.98
N SER A 50 7.09 -5.37 0.30
CA SER A 50 7.29 -5.10 -1.13
C SER A 50 6.09 -5.59 -1.96
N LEU A 51 5.60 -6.81 -1.70
CA LEU A 51 4.42 -7.36 -2.38
C LEU A 51 3.16 -6.53 -2.13
N LEU A 52 2.93 -6.09 -0.89
CA LEU A 52 1.80 -5.23 -0.54
C LEU A 52 1.88 -3.85 -1.22
N HIS A 53 3.08 -3.31 -1.38
CA HIS A 53 3.28 -2.06 -2.13
C HIS A 53 2.93 -2.24 -3.61
N ASP A 54 3.42 -3.30 -4.24
CA ASP A 54 3.14 -3.61 -5.65
C ASP A 54 1.63 -3.84 -5.89
N GLU A 55 0.95 -4.51 -4.96
CA GLU A 55 -0.50 -4.70 -5.02
C GLU A 55 -1.24 -3.37 -4.88
N ASN A 56 -0.87 -2.53 -3.90
CA ASN A 56 -1.47 -1.21 -3.74
C ASN A 56 -1.31 -0.35 -4.99
N ASP A 57 -0.12 -0.35 -5.60
CA ASP A 57 0.15 0.43 -6.81
C ASP A 57 -0.63 -0.11 -8.02
N SER A 58 -0.74 -1.44 -8.14
CA SER A 58 -1.57 -2.10 -9.16
C SER A 58 -3.06 -1.77 -9.00
N LEU A 59 -3.57 -1.80 -7.77
CA LEU A 59 -4.96 -1.43 -7.46
C LEU A 59 -5.22 0.04 -7.75
N ARG A 60 -4.31 0.94 -7.38
CA ARG A 60 -4.39 2.37 -7.71
C ARG A 60 -4.39 2.59 -9.22
N ALA A 61 -3.52 1.90 -9.97
CA ALA A 61 -3.49 1.97 -11.42
C ALA A 61 -4.80 1.48 -12.06
N ALA A 62 -5.33 0.34 -11.60
CA ALA A 62 -6.60 -0.22 -12.07
C ALA A 62 -7.78 0.73 -11.77
N LEU A 63 -7.81 1.33 -10.59
CA LEU A 63 -8.83 2.31 -10.19
C LEU A 63 -8.76 3.57 -11.07
N ASN A 64 -7.56 4.08 -11.32
CA ASN A 64 -7.36 5.22 -12.23
C ASN A 64 -7.78 4.90 -13.66
N ALA A 65 -7.47 3.70 -14.17
CA ALA A 65 -7.92 3.26 -15.49
C ALA A 65 -9.45 3.19 -15.56
N LYS A 66 -10.11 2.62 -14.53
CA LYS A 66 -11.58 2.60 -14.44
C LYS A 66 -12.18 4.00 -14.42
N LYS A 67 -11.64 4.92 -13.63
CA LYS A 67 -12.08 6.34 -13.60
C LYS A 67 -11.94 7.01 -14.97
N LYS A 68 -10.80 6.82 -15.65
CA LYS A 68 -10.57 7.34 -17.01
C LYS A 68 -11.58 6.75 -18.00
N HIS A 69 -11.81 5.44 -17.93
CA HIS A 69 -12.80 4.77 -18.79
C HIS A 69 -14.21 5.30 -18.54
N GLN A 70 -14.64 5.45 -17.28
CA GLN A 70 -15.96 6.02 -16.96
C GLN A 70 -16.13 7.44 -17.54
N LYS A 71 -15.10 8.27 -17.44
CA LYS A 71 -15.09 9.62 -18.02
C LYS A 71 -15.19 9.60 -19.55
N GLN A 72 -14.57 8.61 -20.22
CA GLN A 72 -14.65 8.47 -21.68
C GLN A 72 -15.95 7.82 -22.16
N SER A 73 -16.58 6.95 -21.35
CA SER A 73 -17.85 6.31 -21.67
C SER A 73 -19.07 7.22 -21.45
N CYS A 74 -18.88 8.44 -20.92
CA CYS A 74 -19.91 9.47 -20.92
C CYS A 74 -20.14 9.92 -22.37
N LYS A 75 -21.07 9.23 -23.04
CA LYS A 75 -21.48 9.55 -24.41
C LYS A 75 -22.19 10.89 -24.35
N LEU A 76 -21.61 11.87 -25.04
CA LEU A 76 -22.23 13.17 -25.22
C LEU A 76 -23.64 13.00 -25.79
N ASP A 77 -24.67 13.46 -25.09
CA ASP A 77 -26.06 13.32 -25.54
C ASP A 77 -26.33 14.26 -26.73
N LEU A 78 -26.09 13.73 -27.93
CA LEU A 78 -26.36 14.41 -29.18
C LEU A 78 -27.82 14.15 -29.55
N GLN A 79 -28.70 15.10 -29.18
CA GLN A 79 -30.13 15.01 -29.50
C GLN A 79 -30.35 14.96 -31.02
N GLN A 80 -30.82 13.82 -31.51
CA GLN A 80 -31.24 13.63 -32.90
C GLN A 80 -32.61 14.26 -33.11
N ARG A 81 -32.82 14.87 -34.28
CA ARG A 81 -34.14 15.38 -34.68
C ARG A 81 -35.02 14.18 -35.02
N ASN A 82 -36.20 14.09 -34.39
CA ASN A 82 -37.13 12.96 -34.55
C ASN A 82 -37.65 12.74 -35.98
N GLU A 83 -37.36 13.64 -36.92
CA GLU A 83 -37.87 13.59 -38.29
C GLU A 83 -37.11 12.59 -39.19
N TYR A 84 -35.93 12.11 -38.79
CA TYR A 84 -35.08 11.25 -39.63
C TYR A 84 -34.67 9.97 -38.89
N HIS A 85 -35.17 8.82 -39.36
CA HIS A 85 -34.99 7.50 -38.73
C HIS A 85 -34.12 6.50 -39.53
N GLY A 86 -33.46 6.91 -40.62
CA GLY A 86 -32.65 5.99 -41.41
C GLY A 86 -31.48 6.67 -42.09
N GLY A 87 -30.27 6.53 -41.53
CA GLY A 87 -29.03 7.01 -42.15
C GLY A 87 -27.93 7.35 -41.15
N ALA A 88 -26.71 7.55 -41.64
CA ALA A 88 -25.60 8.08 -40.84
C ALA A 88 -25.91 9.52 -40.43
N VAL A 89 -25.93 9.81 -39.13
CA VAL A 89 -26.20 11.15 -38.60
C VAL A 89 -24.91 11.97 -38.63
N PHE A 90 -24.84 12.98 -39.49
CA PHE A 90 -23.71 13.91 -39.53
C PHE A 90 -23.82 14.95 -38.41
N TRP A 91 -22.87 14.93 -37.48
CA TRP A 91 -22.82 15.88 -36.37
C TRP A 91 -21.91 17.06 -36.72
N SER A 92 -22.51 18.23 -36.94
CA SER A 92 -21.72 19.45 -37.13
C SER A 92 -20.97 19.84 -35.84
N PRO A 93 -19.81 20.52 -35.93
CA PRO A 93 -19.07 20.98 -34.74
C PRO A 93 -19.89 21.87 -33.79
N ARG A 94 -20.91 22.56 -34.32
CA ARG A 94 -21.86 23.35 -33.51
C ARG A 94 -22.71 22.46 -32.61
N LYS A 95 -23.22 21.32 -33.12
CA LYS A 95 -24.05 20.39 -32.34
C LYS A 95 -23.28 19.74 -31.19
N ILE A 96 -22.01 19.42 -31.42
CA ILE A 96 -21.11 18.93 -30.36
C ILE A 96 -20.93 19.99 -29.26
N ARG A 97 -20.77 21.27 -29.62
CA ARG A 97 -20.68 22.36 -28.64
C ARG A 97 -21.97 22.56 -27.85
N GLU A 98 -23.13 22.53 -28.52
CA GLU A 98 -24.44 22.64 -27.87
C GLU A 98 -24.67 21.50 -26.86
N ALA A 99 -24.34 20.26 -27.21
CA ALA A 99 -24.46 19.14 -26.29
C ALA A 99 -23.52 19.25 -25.06
N ARG A 100 -22.28 19.71 -25.26
CA ARG A 100 -21.33 19.93 -24.14
C ARG A 100 -21.83 21.01 -23.19
N ALA A 101 -22.43 22.07 -23.72
CA ALA A 101 -23.01 23.13 -22.91
C ALA A 101 -24.14 22.60 -22.02
N ARG A 102 -24.99 21.70 -22.55
CA ARG A 102 -26.09 21.08 -21.78
C ARG A 102 -25.57 20.18 -20.66
N GLU A 103 -24.57 19.35 -20.95
CA GLU A 103 -23.96 18.50 -19.92
C GLU A 103 -23.33 19.32 -18.79
N ALA A 104 -22.64 20.42 -19.14
CA ALA A 104 -22.06 21.31 -18.14
C ALA A 104 -23.13 21.97 -17.25
N VAL A 105 -24.28 22.34 -17.81
CA VAL A 105 -25.41 22.85 -17.03
C VAL A 105 -25.96 21.76 -16.11
N LYS A 106 -26.21 20.55 -16.64
CA LYS A 106 -26.71 19.42 -15.85
C LYS A 106 -25.77 19.06 -14.68
N GLN A 107 -24.46 19.03 -14.92
CA GLN A 107 -23.47 18.79 -13.87
C GLN A 107 -23.54 19.82 -12.75
N ARG A 108 -23.66 21.11 -13.08
CA ARG A 108 -23.80 22.19 -12.09
C ARG A 108 -25.10 22.05 -11.29
N GLU A 109 -26.20 21.70 -11.95
CA GLU A 109 -27.49 21.45 -11.29
C GLU A 109 -27.42 20.24 -10.35
N ASP A 110 -26.81 19.14 -10.81
CA ASP A 110 -26.60 17.93 -10.00
C ASP A 110 -25.72 18.22 -8.79
N GLU A 111 -24.61 18.96 -8.97
CA GLU A 111 -23.73 19.41 -7.87
C GLU A 111 -24.50 20.28 -6.87
N ALA A 112 -25.23 21.28 -7.34
CA ALA A 112 -26.05 22.14 -6.48
C ALA A 112 -27.12 21.34 -5.71
N ALA A 113 -27.77 20.36 -6.34
CA ALA A 113 -28.74 19.49 -5.69
C ALA A 113 -28.09 18.59 -4.64
N GLN A 114 -26.87 18.08 -4.87
CA GLN A 114 -26.12 17.34 -3.85
C GLN A 114 -25.75 18.23 -2.68
N HIS A 115 -25.28 19.45 -2.93
CA HIS A 115 -24.97 20.43 -1.88
C HIS A 115 -26.20 20.77 -1.04
N GLN A 116 -27.35 21.04 -1.67
CA GLN A 116 -28.61 21.25 -0.95
C GLN A 116 -29.02 20.03 -0.14
N LYS A 117 -28.86 18.82 -0.69
CA LYS A 117 -29.20 17.59 0.03
C LYS A 117 -28.29 17.34 1.23
N THR A 118 -27.02 17.72 1.16
CA THR A 118 -26.10 17.67 2.30
C THR A 118 -26.45 18.72 3.35
N GLU A 119 -26.73 19.96 2.94
CA GLU A 119 -27.14 21.05 3.84
C GLU A 119 -28.46 20.73 4.56
N MET A 120 -29.42 20.11 3.87
CA MET A 120 -30.68 19.66 4.47
C MET A 120 -30.52 18.43 5.40
N ARG A 121 -29.45 17.66 5.21
CA ARG A 121 -29.13 16.48 6.05
C ARG A 121 -28.35 16.85 7.30
N GLU A 122 -27.61 17.95 7.26
CA GLU A 122 -26.99 18.53 8.45
C GLU A 122 -28.05 19.34 9.19
N PRO A 123 -28.54 18.88 10.36
CA PRO A 123 -29.47 19.69 11.14
C PRO A 123 -28.76 20.97 11.58
N ILE A 124 -29.39 22.11 11.29
CA ILE A 124 -29.03 23.42 11.81
C ILE A 124 -29.07 23.33 13.34
N GLY A 125 -27.90 23.31 13.98
CA GLY A 125 -27.75 23.43 15.43
C GLY A 125 -27.16 22.19 16.12
N ARG A 126 -25.85 22.23 16.35
CA ARG A 126 -25.24 21.78 17.60
C ARG A 126 -24.48 22.93 18.22
#